data_AF-A0A8J8NRL0-F1
#
_entry.id   AF-A0A8J8NRL0-F1
#
_cell.length_a   1.000
_cell.length_b   1.000
_cell.length_c   1.000
_cell.angle_alpha   90.00
_cell.angle_beta   90.00
_cell.angle_gamma   90.00
#
_symmetry.space_group_name_H-M   'P 1'
#
loop_
_entity.id
_entity.type
_entity.pdbx_description
1 polymer ?
#
loop_
_entity_poly.entity_id
_entity_poly.type
_entity_poly.pdbx_seq_one_letter_code
_entity_poly.pdbx_strand_id
1 'polypeptide(L)'
;MNITLHLQTLHLPAPLSESEMPFKILWIRGKQTVDSKKRVLKIGVPNTSVNEKFQITTSIEYSRETGVPCQKKMCKFQVVSEIDKQLLGEADCDLADFGDNEFRLHKLTLNNTPFTPAPVLEVGIKGTLYVKEVKQEQKQQEGGLARTQTTITNASSHQPQEQSPSVDSNQQHVITALFESIKKEKSRRDKFRADFYEKKILPLKEGLAQLQTDLSVKRYSLTEDSESSNPTGGESLMREIVELQREVDDRESEVRGKRERLENIRNPQTDQSMVERKKRELERARGQLMGMFDYRMY
;
A
#
# COMPACT_ATOMS: atom_id res chain seq x y z
N MET A 1 -11.63 -0.34 2.79
CA MET A 1 -10.27 0.24 2.79
C MET A 1 -9.41 -0.51 3.79
N ASN A 2 -8.12 -0.67 3.53
CA ASN A 2 -7.20 -1.24 4.52
C ASN A 2 -6.38 -0.11 5.12
N ILE A 3 -6.40 0.03 6.44
CA ILE A 3 -5.62 1.02 7.17
C ILE A 3 -4.58 0.28 7.99
N THR A 4 -3.33 0.70 7.86
CA THR A 4 -2.24 0.20 8.66
C THR A 4 -1.77 1.32 9.58
N LEU A 5 -1.75 1.03 10.88
CA LEU A 5 -1.24 1.88 11.94
C LEU A 5 0.14 1.41 12.36
N HIS A 6 1.05 2.35 12.52
CA HIS A 6 2.44 2.13 12.91
C HIS A 6 2.69 2.96 14.17
N LEU A 7 2.77 2.31 15.33
CA LEU A 7 3.24 2.95 16.56
C LEU A 7 4.76 3.05 16.51
N GLN A 8 5.31 4.26 16.40
CA GLN A 8 6.76 4.45 16.34
C GLN A 8 7.36 4.66 17.72
N THR A 9 7.00 5.76 18.37
CA THR A 9 7.70 6.25 19.57
C THR A 9 6.70 6.69 20.62
N LEU A 10 7.00 6.39 21.89
CA LEU A 10 6.32 6.97 23.03
C LEU A 10 7.32 7.82 23.83
N HIS A 11 7.02 9.10 23.94
CA HIS A 11 7.76 10.08 24.73
C HIS A 11 7.09 10.18 26.10
N LEU A 12 7.60 9.42 27.06
CA LEU A 12 7.19 9.52 28.46
C LEU A 12 8.30 10.22 29.23
N PRO A 13 8.00 11.24 30.06
CA PRO A 13 8.97 11.77 30.99
C PRO A 13 9.60 10.64 31.80
N ALA A 14 10.90 10.74 32.09
CA ALA A 14 11.59 9.73 32.88
C ALA A 14 10.79 9.45 34.16
N PRO A 15 10.59 8.17 34.53
CA PRO A 15 9.80 7.84 35.70
C PRO A 15 10.37 8.57 36.93
N LEU A 16 9.50 9.16 37.74
CA LEU A 16 9.88 9.82 39.00
C LEU A 16 10.41 8.80 40.03
N SER A 17 10.06 7.53 39.88
CA SER A 17 10.56 6.42 40.69
C SER A 17 11.84 5.83 40.11
N GLU A 18 12.80 5.47 40.98
CA GLU A 18 14.05 4.76 40.64
C GLU A 18 13.86 3.32 40.15
N SER A 19 12.67 2.96 39.67
CA SER A 19 12.34 1.62 39.21
C SER A 19 11.89 1.63 37.76
N GLU A 20 12.28 0.59 37.02
CA GLU A 20 11.82 0.36 35.67
C GLU A 20 10.29 0.16 35.64
N MET A 21 9.61 0.83 34.71
CA MET A 21 8.15 0.79 34.62
C MET A 21 7.72 0.04 33.35
N PRO A 22 7.28 -1.23 33.45
CA PRO A 22 6.75 -1.96 32.31
C PRO A 22 5.36 -1.46 31.96
N PHE A 23 5.10 -1.31 30.66
CA PHE A 23 3.84 -0.82 30.12
C PHE A 23 3.47 -1.54 28.82
N LYS A 24 2.21 -1.38 28.41
CA LYS A 24 1.74 -1.70 27.06
C LYS A 24 0.80 -0.61 26.56
N ILE A 25 0.59 -0.60 25.25
CA ILE A 25 -0.36 0.29 24.58
C ILE A 25 -1.54 -0.57 24.13
N LEU A 26 -2.73 -0.18 24.56
CA LEU A 26 -4.00 -0.71 24.10
C LEU A 26 -4.51 0.17 22.97
N TRP A 27 -4.80 -0.43 21.83
CA TRP A 27 -5.51 0.22 20.75
C TRP A 27 -6.97 -0.23 20.75
N ILE A 28 -7.89 0.72 20.89
CA ILE A 28 -9.31 0.47 21.12
C ILE A 28 -10.13 1.13 20.02
N ARG A 29 -11.06 0.36 19.44
CA ARG A 29 -12.00 0.83 18.45
C ARG A 29 -13.33 0.11 18.55
N GLY A 30 -14.36 0.82 19.01
CA GLY A 30 -15.67 0.21 19.27
C GLY A 30 -15.54 -0.91 20.31
N LYS A 31 -15.83 -2.15 19.92
CA LYS A 31 -15.66 -3.35 20.76
C LYS A 31 -14.33 -4.08 20.59
N GLN A 32 -13.51 -3.65 19.62
CA GLN A 32 -12.22 -4.27 19.35
C GLN A 32 -11.14 -3.61 20.20
N THR A 33 -10.33 -4.43 20.87
CA THR A 33 -9.15 -4.01 21.60
C THR A 33 -7.97 -4.86 21.16
N VAL A 34 -6.83 -4.22 20.88
CA VAL A 34 -5.60 -4.90 20.48
C VAL A 34 -4.47 -4.41 21.37
N ASP A 35 -3.73 -5.35 21.94
CA ASP A 35 -2.63 -5.08 22.85
C ASP A 35 -1.30 -5.01 22.08
N SER A 36 -0.47 -4.03 22.41
CA SER A 36 0.93 -3.99 21.97
C SER A 36 1.76 -5.03 22.72
N LYS A 37 2.97 -5.32 22.23
CA LYS A 37 3.94 -6.05 23.06
C LYS A 37 4.31 -5.20 24.27
N LYS A 38 4.64 -5.88 25.36
CA LYS A 38 5.11 -5.26 26.59
C LYS A 38 6.45 -4.55 26.33
N ARG A 39 6.61 -3.39 26.95
CA ARG A 39 7.81 -2.55 26.89
C ARG A 39 8.16 -2.08 28.30
N VAL A 40 9.39 -1.63 28.48
CA VAL A 40 9.90 -1.18 29.78
C VAL A 40 10.48 0.21 29.61
N LEU A 41 10.02 1.14 30.45
CA LEU A 41 10.60 2.48 30.56
C LEU A 41 11.83 2.39 31.43
N LYS A 42 12.98 2.69 30.82
CA LYS A 42 14.26 2.74 31.51
C LYS A 42 14.48 4.12 32.12
N ILE A 43 15.06 4.13 33.32
CA ILE A 43 15.43 5.36 34.02
C ILE A 43 16.44 6.14 33.19
N GLY A 44 16.27 7.47 33.12
CA GLY A 44 17.17 8.36 32.37
C GLY A 44 17.00 8.33 30.85
N VAL A 45 16.12 7.48 30.31
CA VAL A 45 15.81 7.46 28.87
C VAL A 45 14.47 8.18 28.65
N PRO A 46 14.45 9.36 28.00
CA PRO A 46 13.23 10.17 27.85
C PRO A 46 12.24 9.59 26.83
N ASN A 47 12.68 8.65 25.98
CA ASN A 47 11.90 8.14 24.86
C ASN A 47 12.00 6.62 24.82
N THR A 48 10.87 5.93 24.67
CA THR A 48 10.85 4.49 24.41
C THR A 48 10.29 4.21 23.03
N SER A 49 11.09 3.56 22.18
CA SER A 49 10.65 3.10 20.87
C SER A 49 9.75 1.89 21.02
N VAL A 50 8.54 1.96 20.47
CA VAL A 50 7.59 0.84 20.48
C VAL A 50 7.73 0.03 19.18
N ASN A 51 7.85 0.71 18.04
CA ASN A 51 8.03 0.16 16.68
C ASN A 51 7.10 -1.03 16.38
N GLU A 52 5.79 -0.84 16.55
CA GLU A 52 4.78 -1.88 16.30
C GLU A 52 3.82 -1.49 15.18
N LYS A 53 3.33 -2.51 14.47
CA LYS A 53 2.41 -2.34 13.35
C LYS A 53 1.11 -3.07 13.63
N PHE A 54 0.01 -2.35 13.53
CA PHE A 54 -1.35 -2.86 13.64
C PHE A 54 -2.03 -2.67 12.29
N GLN A 55 -2.68 -3.71 11.76
CA GLN A 55 -3.39 -3.61 10.49
C GLN A 55 -4.87 -3.87 10.72
N ILE A 56 -5.72 -3.01 10.16
CA ILE A 56 -7.17 -3.16 10.21
C ILE A 56 -7.82 -2.91 8.85
N THR A 57 -8.77 -3.77 8.53
CA THR A 57 -9.67 -3.55 7.41
C THR A 57 -10.87 -2.74 7.90
N THR A 58 -11.10 -1.58 7.31
CA THR A 58 -12.29 -0.79 7.64
C THR A 58 -12.90 -0.09 6.44
N SER A 59 -14.22 -0.01 6.42
CA SER A 59 -14.97 0.77 5.45
C SER A 59 -14.90 2.24 5.84
N ILE A 60 -14.47 3.12 4.95
CA ILE A 60 -14.57 4.58 5.13
C ILE A 60 -15.36 5.09 3.93
N GLU A 61 -16.42 5.84 4.21
CA GLU A 61 -17.21 6.48 3.16
C GLU A 61 -16.53 7.77 2.75
N TYR A 62 -16.39 7.97 1.45
CA TYR A 62 -15.78 9.14 0.86
C TYR A 62 -16.83 9.99 0.17
N SER A 63 -16.69 11.31 0.27
CA SER A 63 -17.49 12.22 -0.53
C SER A 63 -17.00 12.16 -1.96
N ARG A 64 -17.92 11.91 -2.90
CA ARG A 64 -17.62 11.83 -4.33
C ARG A 64 -17.12 13.17 -4.88
N GLU A 65 -17.47 14.28 -4.23
CA GLU A 65 -17.16 15.63 -4.70
C GLU A 65 -15.80 16.11 -4.20
N THR A 66 -15.45 15.81 -2.95
CA THR A 66 -14.21 16.33 -2.31
C THR A 66 -13.10 15.29 -2.21
N GLY A 67 -13.42 14.00 -2.35
CA GLY A 67 -12.44 12.92 -2.17
C GLY A 67 -11.95 12.76 -0.73
N VAL A 68 -12.59 13.41 0.24
CA VAL A 68 -12.28 13.35 1.68
C VAL A 68 -13.27 12.40 2.37
N PRO A 69 -12.88 11.68 3.44
CA PRO A 69 -13.81 10.90 4.24
C PRO A 69 -15.00 11.73 4.74
N CYS A 70 -16.22 11.21 4.56
CA CYS A 70 -17.46 11.87 4.99
C CYS A 70 -17.61 11.92 6.52
N GLN A 71 -16.99 10.97 7.23
CA GLN A 71 -17.11 10.82 8.67
C GLN A 71 -15.75 10.53 9.28
N LYS A 72 -15.49 11.19 10.42
CA LYS A 72 -14.34 10.88 11.27
C LYS A 72 -14.42 9.44 11.74
N LYS A 73 -13.26 8.77 11.81
CA LYS A 73 -13.15 7.38 12.23
C LYS A 73 -12.25 7.31 13.44
N MET A 74 -12.78 7.66 14.61
CA MET A 74 -11.98 7.71 15.82
C MET A 74 -11.53 6.31 16.28
N CYS A 75 -10.32 6.25 16.79
CA CYS A 75 -9.84 5.18 17.65
C CYS A 75 -9.13 5.79 18.85
N LYS A 76 -8.96 5.00 19.91
CA LYS A 76 -8.35 5.42 21.16
C LYS A 76 -7.11 4.59 21.43
N PHE A 77 -6.04 5.24 21.86
CA PHE A 77 -4.86 4.60 22.42
C PHE A 77 -4.85 4.81 23.93
N GLN A 78 -4.63 3.75 24.70
CA GLN A 78 -4.45 3.83 26.14
C GLN A 78 -3.10 3.23 26.49
N VAL A 79 -2.28 3.97 27.21
CA VAL A 79 -1.03 3.46 27.77
C VAL A 79 -1.33 2.97 29.18
N VAL A 80 -1.07 1.70 29.46
CA VAL A 80 -1.35 1.08 30.76
C VAL A 80 -0.07 0.49 31.33
N SER A 81 0.11 0.65 32.63
CA SER A 81 1.17 -0.01 33.38
C SER A 81 0.86 -1.50 33.51
N GLU A 82 1.88 -2.35 33.38
CA GLU A 82 1.73 -3.80 33.50
C GLU A 82 1.78 -4.27 34.96
N ILE A 83 2.29 -3.46 35.89
CA ILE A 83 2.43 -3.83 37.30
C ILE A 83 1.08 -3.73 38.01
N ASP A 84 0.47 -2.55 37.95
CA ASP A 84 -0.75 -2.18 38.68
C ASP A 84 -1.99 -2.09 37.78
N LYS A 85 -1.82 -2.28 36.47
CA LYS A 85 -2.88 -2.11 35.46
C LYS A 85 -3.47 -0.70 35.45
N GLN A 86 -2.75 0.29 35.98
CA GLN A 86 -3.18 1.67 36.02
C GLN A 86 -3.03 2.33 34.64
N LEU A 87 -3.98 3.22 34.32
CA LEU A 87 -3.92 4.07 33.14
C LEU A 87 -2.83 5.13 33.31
N LEU A 88 -1.84 5.12 32.41
CA LEU A 88 -0.75 6.10 32.35
C LEU A 88 -1.08 7.30 31.45
N GLY A 89 -2.04 7.12 30.53
CA GLY A 89 -2.60 8.18 29.72
C GLY A 89 -3.36 7.62 28.52
N GLU A 90 -4.19 8.46 27.89
CA GLU A 90 -4.96 8.08 26.71
C GLU A 90 -4.97 9.18 25.65
N ALA A 91 -5.07 8.80 24.37
CA ALA A 91 -5.20 9.73 23.28
C ALA A 91 -6.14 9.20 22.20
N ASP A 92 -6.91 10.12 21.62
CA ASP A 92 -7.78 9.82 20.49
C ASP A 92 -7.06 10.11 19.17
N CYS A 93 -7.30 9.28 18.17
CA CYS A 93 -6.70 9.37 16.85
C CYS A 93 -7.78 9.21 15.78
N ASP A 94 -7.85 10.18 14.87
CA ASP A 94 -8.78 10.11 13.74
C ASP A 94 -8.17 9.29 12.61
N LEU A 95 -8.71 8.09 12.40
CA LEU A 95 -8.34 7.22 11.29
C LEU A 95 -8.88 7.71 9.96
N ALA A 96 -9.58 8.85 9.87
CA ALA A 96 -9.95 9.46 8.60
C ALA A 96 -8.88 10.42 8.07
N ASP A 97 -7.87 10.78 8.87
CA ASP A 97 -6.80 11.70 8.48
C ASP A 97 -5.60 10.95 7.88
N PHE A 98 -5.83 10.24 6.77
CA PHE A 98 -4.76 9.59 6.00
C PHE A 98 -4.92 9.90 4.51
N GLY A 99 -3.82 9.91 3.77
CA GLY A 99 -3.83 9.92 2.31
C GLY A 99 -3.79 8.51 1.72
N ASP A 100 -4.32 8.32 0.51
CA ASP A 100 -4.20 7.03 -0.18
C ASP A 100 -2.74 6.72 -0.49
N ASN A 101 -2.24 5.60 0.03
CA ASN A 101 -0.84 5.19 0.03
C ASN A 101 0.14 6.17 0.71
N GLU A 102 -0.35 7.23 1.35
CA GLU A 102 0.45 8.23 2.05
C GLU A 102 0.69 7.77 3.49
N PHE A 103 1.92 7.95 3.99
CA PHE A 103 2.24 7.75 5.40
C PHE A 103 2.23 9.10 6.11
N ARG A 104 1.36 9.25 7.11
CA ARG A 104 1.27 10.46 7.93
C ARG A 104 1.64 10.16 9.37
N LEU A 105 2.42 11.05 9.98
CA LEU A 105 2.84 10.95 11.36
C LEU A 105 2.02 11.92 12.22
N HIS A 106 1.31 11.39 13.21
CA HIS A 106 0.54 12.14 14.19
C HIS A 106 1.25 12.15 15.53
N LYS A 107 1.37 13.33 16.14
CA LYS A 107 1.85 13.48 17.52
C LYS A 107 0.65 13.64 18.43
N LEU A 108 0.31 12.57 19.14
CA LEU A 108 -0.85 12.51 20.01
C LEU A 108 -0.42 12.79 21.45
N THR A 109 -0.89 13.90 22.03
CA THR A 109 -0.64 14.19 23.45
C THR A 109 -1.51 13.28 24.30
N LEU A 110 -0.91 12.60 25.27
CA LEU A 110 -1.66 11.76 26.20
C LEU A 110 -2.38 12.64 27.21
N ASN A 111 -3.70 12.45 27.30
CA ASN A 111 -4.56 13.02 28.32
C ASN A 111 -4.66 12.09 29.53
N ASN A 112 -5.20 12.59 30.64
CA ASN A 112 -5.42 11.80 31.86
C ASN A 112 -4.14 11.12 32.37
N THR A 113 -3.05 11.88 32.37
CA THR A 113 -1.71 11.39 32.65
C THR A 113 -1.14 12.01 33.94
N PRO A 114 -0.41 11.27 34.78
CA PRO A 114 0.24 11.82 35.97
C PRO A 114 1.54 12.57 35.63
N PHE A 115 2.01 12.53 34.39
CA PHE A 115 3.31 13.08 34.00
C PHE A 115 3.20 14.53 33.52
N THR A 116 4.18 15.36 33.90
CA THR A 116 4.34 16.74 33.42
C THR A 116 5.78 16.94 32.91
N PRO A 117 6.01 17.37 31.66
CA PRO A 117 5.01 17.71 30.64
C PRO A 117 4.21 16.49 30.16
N ALA A 118 3.05 16.75 29.55
CA ALA A 118 2.18 15.69 29.05
C ALA A 118 2.94 14.80 28.04
N PRO A 119 2.91 13.46 28.19
CA PRO A 119 3.58 12.54 27.27
C PRO A 119 3.03 12.64 25.85
N VAL A 120 3.84 12.26 24.86
CA VAL A 120 3.45 12.27 23.44
C VAL A 120 3.64 10.89 22.82
N LEU A 121 2.62 10.39 22.15
CA LEU A 121 2.64 9.16 21.36
C LEU A 121 2.71 9.48 19.86
N GLU A 122 3.68 8.90 19.16
CA GLU A 122 3.87 9.08 17.71
C GLU A 122 3.17 7.97 16.89
N VAL A 123 2.04 8.40 16.32
CA VAL A 123 1.03 7.87 15.41
C VAL A 123 1.34 7.76 13.92
N GLY A 124 1.99 6.73 13.39
CA GLY A 124 2.07 6.54 11.93
C GLY A 124 0.78 5.97 11.34
N ILE A 125 0.13 6.63 10.38
CA ILE A 125 -1.09 6.13 9.70
C ILE A 125 -0.81 6.03 8.20
N LYS A 126 -1.15 4.87 7.62
CA LYS A 126 -1.16 4.65 6.18
C LYS A 126 -2.45 3.99 5.73
N GLY A 127 -3.18 4.65 4.83
CA GLY A 127 -4.35 4.07 4.18
C GLY A 127 -3.99 3.44 2.84
N THR A 128 -4.70 2.37 2.48
CA THR A 128 -4.62 1.73 1.15
C THR A 128 -6.03 1.39 0.69
N LEU A 129 -6.42 1.90 -0.48
CA LEU A 129 -7.72 1.57 -1.07
C LEU A 129 -7.79 0.06 -1.34
N TYR A 130 -8.79 -0.58 -0.74
CA TYR A 130 -9.06 -1.99 -0.99
C TYR A 130 -10.00 -2.10 -2.17
N VAL A 131 -9.45 -2.36 -3.36
CA VAL A 131 -10.25 -2.73 -4.53
C VAL A 131 -10.56 -4.21 -4.38
N LYS A 132 -11.80 -4.54 -4.01
CA LYS A 132 -12.27 -5.92 -4.05
C LYS A 132 -12.36 -6.29 -5.53
N GLU A 133 -11.41 -7.07 -6.04
CA GLU A 133 -11.54 -7.65 -7.38
C GLU A 133 -12.83 -8.46 -7.41
N VAL A 134 -13.82 -7.96 -8.14
CA VAL A 134 -15.01 -8.72 -8.48
C VAL A 134 -14.53 -9.79 -9.45
N LYS A 135 -14.23 -10.99 -8.95
CA LYS A 135 -14.26 -12.19 -9.78
C LYS A 135 -15.71 -12.37 -10.23
N GLN A 136 -16.08 -11.71 -11.32
CA GLN A 136 -17.30 -12.02 -12.04
C GLN A 136 -17.12 -13.43 -12.61
N GLU A 137 -17.88 -14.36 -12.07
CA GLU A 137 -18.02 -15.72 -12.58
C GLU A 137 -18.55 -15.66 -14.02
N GLN A 138 -17.65 -15.68 -15.00
CA GLN A 138 -17.97 -16.13 -16.36
C GLN A 138 -18.06 -17.66 -16.33
N LYS A 139 -19.19 -18.18 -15.86
CA LYS A 139 -19.65 -19.55 -16.14
C LYS A 139 -21.16 -19.53 -16.26
N GLN A 140 -21.64 -19.37 -17.50
CA GLN A 140 -22.86 -19.94 -18.09
C GLN A 140 -23.29 -19.08 -19.28
N GLN A 141 -22.69 -19.33 -20.45
CA GLN A 141 -23.34 -19.15 -21.77
C GLN A 141 -22.46 -19.79 -22.86
N GLU A 142 -22.11 -21.05 -22.67
CA GLU A 142 -21.79 -21.96 -23.78
C GLU A 142 -22.62 -23.23 -23.56
N GLY A 143 -23.62 -23.42 -24.40
CA GLY A 143 -24.50 -24.59 -24.37
C GLY A 143 -25.92 -24.25 -24.81
N GLY A 144 -26.20 -24.33 -26.11
CA GLY A 144 -27.58 -24.26 -26.59
C GLY A 144 -27.77 -23.89 -28.05
N LEU A 145 -27.17 -24.65 -28.97
CA LEU A 145 -27.70 -24.75 -30.34
C LEU A 145 -29.04 -25.51 -30.28
N ALA A 146 -30.15 -24.86 -30.63
CA ALA A 146 -31.28 -25.50 -31.31
C ALA A 146 -32.21 -24.47 -31.95
N ARG A 147 -32.45 -24.66 -33.26
CA ARG A 147 -33.39 -23.98 -34.14
C ARG A 147 -34.83 -23.99 -33.61
N THR A 148 -35.55 -22.89 -33.87
CA THR A 148 -36.86 -22.95 -34.54
C THR A 148 -37.14 -21.65 -35.30
N GLN A 149 -37.47 -21.81 -36.59
CA GLN A 149 -38.04 -20.79 -37.46
C GLN A 149 -39.51 -20.55 -37.08
N THR A 150 -40.01 -19.31 -37.14
CA THR A 150 -41.25 -18.99 -37.88
C THR A 150 -41.35 -17.50 -38.19
N THR A 151 -41.73 -17.22 -39.44
CA THR A 151 -42.07 -15.98 -40.14
C THR A 151 -43.30 -15.26 -39.54
N ILE A 152 -43.44 -13.93 -39.76
CA ILE A 152 -44.64 -13.22 -40.31
C ILE A 152 -44.44 -11.66 -40.33
N THR A 153 -44.37 -11.15 -41.56
CA THR A 153 -44.82 -9.90 -42.23
C THR A 153 -45.06 -8.51 -41.56
N ASN A 154 -44.52 -7.49 -42.26
CA ASN A 154 -45.07 -6.18 -42.71
C ASN A 154 -45.69 -5.15 -41.73
N ALA A 155 -45.13 -3.93 -41.67
CA ALA A 155 -45.54 -2.75 -42.48
C ALA A 155 -45.03 -1.39 -41.90
N SER A 156 -44.45 -0.57 -42.78
CA SER A 156 -44.55 0.91 -42.92
C SER A 156 -44.60 1.83 -41.67
N SER A 157 -43.57 2.70 -41.51
CA SER A 157 -43.64 4.15 -41.84
C SER A 157 -42.73 5.05 -40.97
N HIS A 158 -42.09 5.98 -41.67
CA HIS A 158 -41.57 7.30 -41.24
C HIS A 158 -40.17 7.43 -40.60
N GLN A 159 -39.25 7.91 -41.45
CA GLN A 159 -38.08 8.72 -41.10
C GLN A 159 -38.47 9.98 -40.32
N PRO A 160 -37.54 10.53 -39.52
CA PRO A 160 -36.86 11.75 -39.97
C PRO A 160 -35.35 11.55 -40.16
N GLN A 161 -34.82 12.15 -41.23
CA GLN A 161 -33.40 12.27 -41.49
C GLN A 161 -32.74 13.20 -40.45
N GLU A 162 -31.82 12.66 -39.66
CA GLU A 162 -30.71 13.45 -39.10
C GLU A 162 -29.46 13.16 -39.93
N GLN A 163 -28.97 14.18 -40.61
CA GLN A 163 -27.69 14.16 -41.33
C GLN A 163 -26.55 14.12 -40.31
N SER A 164 -26.00 12.93 -40.07
CA SER A 164 -24.69 12.78 -39.43
C SER A 164 -23.57 13.15 -40.40
N PRO A 165 -22.61 14.01 -40.04
CA PRO A 165 -21.49 14.33 -40.90
C PRO A 165 -20.60 13.09 -41.04
N SER A 166 -20.37 12.67 -42.28
CA SER A 166 -19.48 11.57 -42.63
C SER A 166 -18.06 11.91 -42.19
N VAL A 167 -17.56 11.20 -41.17
CA VAL A 167 -16.14 11.27 -40.80
C VAL A 167 -15.33 10.67 -41.94
N ASP A 168 -14.43 11.49 -42.47
CA ASP A 168 -13.55 11.21 -43.60
C ASP A 168 -12.75 9.92 -43.34
N SER A 169 -12.79 8.94 -44.27
CA SER A 169 -12.29 7.57 -44.02
C SER A 169 -10.81 7.52 -43.63
N ASN A 170 -10.04 8.53 -44.06
CA ASN A 170 -8.64 8.70 -43.70
C ASN A 170 -8.42 9.05 -42.22
N GLN A 171 -9.33 9.78 -41.57
CA GLN A 171 -9.23 10.09 -40.14
C GLN A 171 -9.54 8.86 -39.27
N GLN A 172 -10.49 8.03 -39.71
CA GLN A 172 -10.83 6.78 -39.04
C GLN A 172 -9.63 5.80 -39.00
N HIS A 173 -8.86 5.72 -40.08
CA HIS A 173 -7.66 4.88 -40.15
C HIS A 173 -6.54 5.35 -39.21
N VAL A 174 -6.28 6.66 -39.12
CA VAL A 174 -5.26 7.20 -38.21
C VAL A 174 -5.63 6.94 -36.75
N ILE A 175 -6.90 7.15 -36.39
CA ILE A 175 -7.40 6.87 -35.04
C ILE A 175 -7.27 5.39 -34.70
N THR A 176 -7.62 4.49 -35.63
CA THR A 176 -7.52 3.05 -35.44
C THR A 176 -6.07 2.59 -35.26
N ALA A 177 -5.14 3.10 -36.08
CA ALA A 177 -3.71 2.80 -35.97
C ALA A 177 -3.09 3.29 -34.65
N LEU A 178 -3.56 4.43 -34.12
CA LEU A 178 -3.15 4.95 -32.81
C LEU A 178 -3.65 4.08 -31.67
N PHE A 179 -4.92 3.65 -31.70
CA PHE A 179 -5.45 2.71 -30.70
C PHE A 179 -4.71 1.38 -30.70
N GLU A 180 -4.37 0.86 -31.88
CA GLU A 180 -3.61 -0.37 -32.01
C GLU A 180 -2.18 -0.23 -31.47
N SER A 181 -1.54 0.93 -31.70
CA SER A 181 -0.21 1.25 -31.16
C SER A 181 -0.22 1.37 -29.63
N ILE A 182 -1.24 2.01 -29.05
CA ILE A 182 -1.42 2.09 -27.59
C ILE A 182 -1.64 0.70 -26.99
N LYS A 183 -2.44 -0.15 -27.65
CA LYS A 183 -2.71 -1.52 -27.21
C LYS A 183 -1.44 -2.38 -27.25
N LYS A 184 -0.63 -2.28 -28.32
CA LYS A 184 0.67 -2.96 -28.43
C LYS A 184 1.65 -2.49 -27.35
N GLU A 185 1.71 -1.19 -27.08
CA GLU A 185 2.60 -0.63 -26.04
C GLU A 185 2.18 -1.05 -24.62
N LYS A 186 0.87 -1.13 -24.34
CA LYS A 186 0.37 -1.66 -23.08
C LYS A 186 0.76 -3.13 -22.90
N SER A 187 0.58 -3.95 -23.94
CA SER A 187 0.96 -5.37 -23.93
C SER A 187 2.47 -5.57 -23.73
N ARG A 188 3.33 -4.73 -24.34
CA ARG A 188 4.79 -4.76 -24.12
C ARG A 188 5.15 -4.44 -22.67
N ARG A 189 4.50 -3.44 -22.07
CA ARG A 189 4.72 -3.09 -20.66
C ARG A 189 4.27 -4.18 -19.71
N ASP A 190 3.10 -4.78 -19.97
CA ASP A 190 2.59 -5.88 -19.15
C ASP A 190 3.51 -7.10 -19.24
N LYS A 191 4.00 -7.43 -20.44
CA LYS A 191 4.99 -8.50 -20.64
C LYS A 191 6.33 -8.21 -19.94
N PHE A 192 6.85 -6.98 -20.04
CA PHE A 192 8.08 -6.60 -19.35
C PHE A 192 7.92 -6.67 -17.82
N ARG A 193 6.76 -6.28 -17.28
CA ARG A 193 6.47 -6.39 -15.84
C ARG A 193 6.39 -7.84 -15.38
N ALA A 194 5.70 -8.69 -16.15
CA ALA A 194 5.64 -10.12 -15.88
C ALA A 194 7.04 -10.74 -15.89
N ASP A 195 7.82 -10.49 -16.95
CA ASP A 195 9.20 -11.00 -17.08
C ASP A 195 10.11 -10.48 -15.96
N PHE A 196 9.98 -9.22 -15.54
CA PHE A 196 10.77 -8.66 -14.45
C PHE A 196 10.40 -9.28 -13.10
N TYR A 197 9.11 -9.48 -12.85
CA TYR A 197 8.64 -10.11 -11.62
C TYR A 197 9.07 -11.58 -11.54
N GLU A 198 8.87 -12.34 -12.62
CA GLU A 198 9.28 -13.75 -12.69
C GLU A 198 10.79 -13.94 -12.65
N LYS A 199 11.57 -13.13 -13.36
CA LYS A 199 13.03 -13.34 -13.44
C LYS A 199 13.81 -12.72 -12.29
N LYS A 200 13.30 -11.67 -11.66
CA LYS A 200 14.05 -10.95 -10.61
C LYS A 200 13.43 -11.05 -9.23
N ILE A 201 12.10 -11.04 -9.11
CA ILE A 201 11.46 -11.00 -7.79
C ILE A 201 11.22 -12.41 -7.26
N LEU A 202 10.78 -13.33 -8.11
CA LEU A 202 10.46 -14.71 -7.72
C LEU A 202 11.69 -15.47 -7.20
N PRO A 203 12.87 -15.46 -7.87
CA PRO A 203 14.05 -16.16 -7.38
C PRO A 203 14.61 -15.57 -6.09
N LEU A 204 14.47 -14.25 -5.88
CA LEU A 204 14.86 -13.61 -4.63
C LEU A 204 13.93 -14.00 -3.47
N LYS A 205 12.63 -14.14 -3.74
CA LYS A 205 11.68 -14.64 -2.73
C LYS A 205 11.95 -16.08 -2.35
N GLU A 206 12.23 -16.93 -3.33
CA GLU A 206 12.61 -18.33 -3.11
C GLU A 206 13.93 -18.43 -2.34
N GLY A 207 14.95 -17.67 -2.71
CA GLY A 207 16.22 -17.62 -1.98
C GLY A 207 16.07 -17.14 -0.54
N LEU A 208 15.18 -16.18 -0.28
CA LEU A 208 14.90 -15.70 1.07
C LEU A 208 14.17 -16.76 1.91
N ALA A 209 13.21 -17.48 1.32
CA ALA A 209 12.54 -18.59 1.99
C ALA A 209 13.52 -19.74 2.31
N GLN A 210 14.46 -20.02 1.41
CA GLN A 210 15.52 -21.01 1.64
C GLN A 210 16.42 -20.60 2.82
N LEU A 211 16.91 -19.35 2.83
CA LEU A 211 17.72 -18.82 3.92
C LEU A 211 16.99 -18.86 5.27
N GLN A 212 15.70 -18.56 5.29
CA GLN A 212 14.89 -18.66 6.51
C GLN A 212 14.78 -20.10 7.02
N THR A 213 14.65 -21.06 6.09
CA THR A 213 14.63 -22.49 6.43
C THR A 213 15.99 -22.94 6.97
N ASP A 214 17.07 -22.57 6.30
CA ASP A 214 18.44 -22.90 6.70
C ASP A 214 18.78 -22.31 8.09
N LEU A 215 18.38 -21.07 8.37
CA LEU A 215 18.52 -20.45 9.69
C LEU A 215 17.70 -21.18 10.76
N SER A 216 16.50 -21.63 10.42
CA SER A 216 15.68 -22.40 11.35
C SER A 216 16.34 -23.73 11.69
N VAL A 217 16.81 -24.47 10.69
CA VAL A 217 17.52 -25.75 10.88
C VAL A 217 18.78 -25.54 11.73
N LYS A 218 19.61 -24.54 11.39
CA LYS A 218 20.85 -24.25 12.14
C LYS A 218 20.58 -23.85 13.58
N ARG A 219 19.48 -23.13 13.84
CA ARG A 219 19.03 -22.79 15.19
C ARG A 219 18.60 -24.02 15.99
N TYR A 220 17.93 -24.99 15.36
CA TYR A 220 17.58 -26.25 16.02
C TYR A 220 18.82 -27.07 16.40
N SER A 221 19.82 -27.18 15.51
CA SER A 221 21.08 -27.87 15.81
C SER A 221 21.84 -27.22 16.99
N LEU A 222 21.82 -25.89 17.12
CA LEU A 222 22.44 -25.17 18.24
C LEU A 222 21.78 -25.49 19.60
N THR A 223 20.46 -25.69 19.63
CA THR A 223 19.77 -26.12 20.84
C THR A 223 20.14 -27.54 21.24
N GLU A 224 20.31 -28.45 20.28
CA GLU A 224 20.74 -29.83 20.57
C GLU A 224 22.21 -29.93 21.01
N ASP A 225 23.11 -29.15 20.39
CA ASP A 225 24.54 -29.12 20.76
C ASP A 225 24.79 -28.44 22.12
N SER A 226 23.92 -27.48 22.53
CA SER A 226 24.02 -26.83 23.83
C SER A 226 23.72 -27.75 25.03
N GLU A 227 23.08 -28.89 24.79
CA GLU A 227 22.87 -29.94 25.79
C GLU A 227 24.04 -30.93 25.88
N SER A 228 25.01 -30.91 24.95
CA SER A 228 26.11 -31.88 24.88
C SER A 228 27.52 -31.26 24.69
N SER A 229 27.98 -30.50 25.69
CA SER A 229 29.40 -30.29 26.05
C SER A 229 30.37 -29.49 25.14
N ASN A 230 31.27 -28.77 25.83
CA ASN A 230 32.47 -28.03 25.43
C ASN A 230 32.33 -26.63 24.76
N PRO A 231 32.96 -25.58 25.36
CA PRO A 231 32.70 -24.18 25.05
C PRO A 231 33.42 -23.61 23.80
N THR A 232 34.25 -24.40 23.11
CA THR A 232 35.15 -23.85 22.07
C THR A 232 34.52 -23.75 20.68
N GLY A 233 33.46 -24.52 20.38
CA GLY A 233 32.76 -24.49 19.08
C GLY A 233 31.74 -23.34 18.94
N GLY A 234 31.17 -22.89 20.06
CA GLY A 234 30.10 -21.89 20.06
C GLY A 234 30.54 -20.49 19.60
N GLU A 235 31.80 -20.11 19.84
CA GLU A 235 32.33 -18.81 19.41
C GLU A 235 32.54 -18.70 17.89
N SER A 236 32.86 -19.81 17.22
CA SER A 236 33.01 -19.84 15.76
C SER A 236 31.64 -19.69 15.09
N LEU A 237 30.64 -20.40 15.60
CA LEU A 237 29.28 -20.35 15.08
C LEU A 237 28.58 -19.03 15.40
N MET A 238 28.83 -18.42 16.57
CA MET A 238 28.33 -17.09 16.89
C MET A 238 28.87 -16.01 15.93
N ARG A 239 30.16 -16.09 15.57
CA ARG A 239 30.74 -15.19 14.56
C ARG A 239 30.05 -15.35 13.20
N GLU A 240 29.82 -16.60 12.78
CA GLU A 240 29.13 -16.88 11.51
C GLU A 240 27.67 -16.39 11.52
N ILE A 241 26.97 -16.49 12.65
CA ILE A 241 25.60 -15.94 12.79
C ILE A 241 25.60 -14.42 12.64
N VAL A 242 26.55 -13.72 13.29
CA VAL A 242 26.66 -12.27 13.18
C VAL A 242 26.94 -11.85 11.73
N GLU A 243 27.76 -12.62 11.02
CA GLU A 243 28.10 -12.37 9.62
C GLU A 243 26.90 -12.62 8.69
N LEU A 244 26.16 -13.72 8.87
CA LEU A 244 24.93 -13.99 8.13
C LEU A 244 23.83 -12.96 8.43
N GLN A 245 23.72 -12.50 9.67
CA GLN A 245 22.77 -11.45 10.05
C GLN A 245 23.09 -10.14 9.33
N ARG A 246 24.38 -9.79 9.23
CA ARG A 246 24.84 -8.62 8.47
C ARG A 246 24.54 -8.75 6.99
N GLU A 247 24.73 -9.94 6.39
CA GLU A 247 24.39 -10.17 4.99
C GLU A 247 22.89 -10.06 4.72
N VAL A 248 22.05 -10.50 5.66
CA VAL A 248 20.59 -10.31 5.59
C VAL A 248 20.24 -8.83 5.61
N ASP A 249 20.81 -8.06 6.54
CA ASP A 249 20.56 -6.62 6.65
C ASP A 249 20.99 -5.86 5.38
N ASP A 250 22.14 -6.22 4.80
CA ASP A 250 22.64 -5.65 3.54
C ASP A 250 21.71 -5.99 2.36
N ARG A 251 21.24 -7.24 2.26
CA ARG A 251 20.27 -7.64 1.22
C ARG A 251 18.91 -6.96 1.40
N GLU A 252 18.43 -6.81 2.63
CA GLU A 252 17.19 -6.08 2.91
C GLU A 252 17.30 -4.61 2.52
N SER A 253 18.46 -3.98 2.76
CA SER A 253 18.75 -2.62 2.31
C SER A 253 18.74 -2.51 0.79
N GLU A 254 19.35 -3.47 0.08
CA GLU A 254 19.35 -3.49 -1.39
C GLU A 254 17.93 -3.65 -1.98
N VAL A 255 17.14 -4.57 -1.40
CA VAL A 255 15.74 -4.77 -1.79
C VAL A 255 14.92 -3.50 -1.57
N ARG A 256 15.14 -2.81 -0.45
CA ARG A 256 14.48 -1.53 -0.13
C ARG A 256 14.81 -0.46 -1.16
N GLY A 257 16.09 -0.29 -1.50
CA GLY A 257 16.49 0.66 -2.54
C GLY A 257 15.94 0.33 -3.93
N LYS A 258 15.87 -0.96 -4.30
CA LYS A 258 15.23 -1.39 -5.55
C LYS A 258 13.72 -1.13 -5.55
N ARG A 259 13.06 -1.28 -4.40
CA ARG A 259 11.63 -0.98 -4.23
C ARG A 259 11.33 0.50 -4.40
N GLU A 260 12.16 1.36 -3.81
CA GLU A 260 12.07 2.81 -3.96
C GLU A 260 12.28 3.25 -5.42
N ARG A 261 13.23 2.63 -6.14
CA ARG A 261 13.40 2.85 -7.59
C ARG A 261 12.16 2.44 -8.39
N LEU A 262 11.53 1.31 -8.06
CA LEU A 262 10.27 0.90 -8.68
C LEU A 262 9.12 1.86 -8.38
N GLU A 263 9.10 2.44 -7.18
CA GLU A 263 8.11 3.45 -6.79
C GLU A 263 8.32 4.77 -7.55
N ASN A 264 9.58 5.18 -7.77
CA ASN A 264 9.92 6.31 -8.62
C ASN A 264 9.55 6.08 -10.10
N ILE A 265 9.72 4.85 -10.61
CA ILE A 265 9.24 4.46 -11.96
C ILE A 265 7.71 4.42 -12.01
N ARG A 266 7.06 4.06 -10.89
CA ARG A 266 5.60 4.03 -10.76
C ARG A 266 4.98 5.43 -10.69
N ASN A 267 5.77 6.48 -10.46
CA ASN A 267 5.25 7.83 -10.26
C ASN A 267 4.53 8.34 -11.53
N PRO A 268 3.19 8.42 -11.53
CA PRO A 268 2.41 8.74 -12.71
C PRO A 268 2.49 10.22 -13.08
N GLN A 269 3.14 11.07 -12.28
CA GLN A 269 3.33 12.49 -12.60
C GLN A 269 4.21 12.69 -13.85
N THR A 270 5.24 11.86 -14.04
CA THR A 270 6.10 11.93 -15.23
C THR A 270 5.33 11.48 -16.48
N ASP A 271 4.52 10.42 -16.35
CA ASP A 271 3.66 9.92 -17.42
C ASP A 271 2.48 10.86 -17.73
N GLN A 272 1.86 11.47 -16.72
CA GLN A 272 0.84 12.51 -16.89
C GLN A 272 1.41 13.75 -17.57
N SER A 273 2.63 14.17 -17.23
CA SER A 273 3.29 15.30 -17.88
C SER A 273 3.58 15.04 -19.37
N MET A 274 3.96 13.80 -19.72
CA MET A 274 4.12 13.40 -21.13
C MET A 274 2.79 13.30 -21.87
N VAL A 275 1.75 12.76 -21.24
CA VAL A 275 0.40 12.69 -21.82
C VAL A 275 -0.17 14.09 -22.06
N GLU A 276 -0.05 14.99 -21.09
CA GLU A 276 -0.42 16.41 -21.19
C GLU A 276 0.37 17.13 -22.30
N ARG A 277 1.68 16.90 -22.38
CA ARG A 277 2.53 17.48 -23.45
C ARG A 277 2.10 17.00 -24.83
N LYS A 278 1.87 15.70 -25.00
CA LYS A 278 1.37 15.11 -26.26
C LYS A 278 -0.01 15.62 -26.62
N LYS A 279 -0.90 15.79 -25.63
CA LYS A 279 -2.24 16.37 -25.84
C LYS A 279 -2.15 17.80 -26.38
N ARG A 280 -1.29 18.66 -25.81
CA ARG A 280 -1.07 20.04 -26.30
C ARG A 280 -0.43 20.10 -27.69
N GLU A 281 0.45 19.16 -28.02
CA GLU A 281 1.01 19.05 -29.38
C GLU A 281 -0.09 18.66 -30.39
N LEU A 282 -1.00 17.77 -30.00
CA LEU A 282 -2.11 17.32 -30.84
C LEU A 282 -3.15 18.42 -31.06
N GLU A 283 -3.45 19.23 -30.04
CA GLU A 283 -4.29 20.43 -30.19
C GLU A 283 -3.66 21.47 -31.11
N ARG A 284 -2.35 21.70 -31.01
CA ARG A 284 -1.62 22.60 -31.92
C ARG A 284 -1.67 22.11 -33.37
N ALA A 285 -1.43 20.81 -33.60
CA ALA A 285 -1.51 20.22 -34.94
C ALA A 285 -2.93 20.31 -35.50
N ARG A 286 -3.96 20.08 -34.67
CA ARG A 286 -5.36 20.22 -35.06
C ARG A 286 -5.72 21.66 -35.44
N GLY A 287 -5.24 22.64 -34.66
CA GLY A 287 -5.45 24.06 -34.95
C GLY A 287 -4.80 24.51 -36.27
N GLN A 288 -3.58 24.04 -36.54
CA GLN A 288 -2.91 24.29 -37.82
C GLN A 288 -3.65 23.67 -39.00
N LEU A 289 -4.16 22.44 -38.85
CA LEU A 289 -4.94 21.78 -39.89
C LEU A 289 -6.22 22.58 -40.21
N MET A 290 -6.98 22.97 -39.18
CA MET A 290 -8.21 23.75 -39.35
C MET A 290 -7.95 25.09 -40.06
N GLY A 291 -6.88 25.80 -39.68
CA GLY A 291 -6.50 27.06 -40.34
C GLY A 291 -6.09 26.89 -41.81
N MET A 292 -5.57 25.72 -42.22
CA MET A 292 -5.29 25.43 -43.63
C MET A 292 -6.56 25.14 -44.45
N PHE A 293 -7.62 24.63 -43.83
CA PHE A 293 -8.89 24.39 -44.51
C PHE A 293 -9.70 25.68 -44.71
N ASP A 294 -9.62 26.64 -43.77
CA ASP A 294 -10.29 27.95 -43.91
C ASP A 294 -9.69 28.80 -45.05
N TYR A 295 -8.40 28.62 -45.38
CA TYR A 295 -7.72 29.32 -46.48
C TYR A 295 -8.03 28.78 -47.88
N ARG A 296 -8.76 27.67 -48.01
CA ARG A 296 -9.14 27.08 -49.31
C ARG A 296 -10.57 27.41 -49.76
N MET A 297 -11.35 28.07 -48.91
CA MET A 297 -12.77 28.42 -49.16
C MET A 297 -12.97 29.91 -49.48
N TYR A 298 -11.89 30.68 -49.63
CA TYR A 298 -11.85 32.05 -50.14
C TYR A 298 -10.85 32.13 -51.31
#